data_AF-A0A0K1EQW2-F1
#
_entry.id   AF-A0A0K1EQW2-F1
#
_cell.length_a   1.000
_cell.length_b   1.000
_cell.length_c   1.000
_cell.angle_alpha   90.00
_cell.angle_beta   90.00
_cell.angle_gamma   90.00
#
_symmetry.space_group_name_H-M   'P 1'
#
loop_
_entity.id
_entity.type
_entity.pdbx_description
1 polymer ?
#
loop_
_entity_poly.entity_id
_entity_poly.type
_entity_poly.pdbx_seq_one_letter_code
_entity_poly.pdbx_strand_id
1 'polypeptide(L)'
;MLDHKLLLIWLHVVGNITWVGAILAVAAVLTGAAGDAKLRGELGLRIYQHLAVPAFVLSFVCGATRLAMDTSYYFVQTHWMHAKLPAALVVIGLHHVLGARAKKMARGEVQEAGPAAKIAAVLALTAALAAFFAIVKLPR
;
A
#
# COMPACT_ATOMS: atom_id res chain seq x y z
N MET A 1 17.54 -3.53 25.77
CA MET A 1 16.59 -4.47 25.14
C MET A 1 15.60 -3.66 24.34
N LEU A 2 15.47 -3.87 23.02
CA LEU A 2 14.44 -3.19 22.23
C LEU A 2 13.06 -3.68 22.69
N ASP A 3 12.15 -2.75 22.98
CA ASP A 3 10.76 -3.10 23.23
C ASP A 3 10.14 -3.68 21.95
N HIS A 4 9.70 -4.95 22.00
CA HIS A 4 9.02 -5.64 20.91
C HIS A 4 7.85 -4.83 20.32
N LYS A 5 7.12 -4.05 21.13
CA LYS A 5 6.05 -3.17 20.66
C LYS A 5 6.60 -2.04 19.79
N LEU A 6 7.70 -1.45 20.21
CA LEU A 6 8.40 -0.39 19.47
C LEU A 6 8.92 -0.94 18.13
N LEU A 7 9.52 -2.13 18.13
CA LEU A 7 9.99 -2.78 16.90
C LEU A 7 8.85 -2.99 15.88
N LEU A 8 7.70 -3.50 16.32
CA LEU A 8 6.53 -3.68 15.45
C LEU A 8 6.01 -2.36 14.88
N ILE A 9 6.04 -1.27 15.66
CA ILE A 9 5.68 0.07 15.19
C ILE A 9 6.64 0.51 14.09
N TRP A 10 7.95 0.44 14.35
CA TRP A 10 8.99 0.83 13.40
C TRP A 10 8.87 0.06 12.08
N LEU A 11 8.80 -1.26 12.14
CA LEU A 11 8.69 -2.11 10.95
C LEU A 11 7.38 -1.84 10.18
N HIS A 12 6.26 -1.62 10.87
CA HIS A 12 4.99 -1.27 10.23
C HIS A 12 5.06 0.07 9.48
N VAL A 13 5.66 1.09 10.11
CA VAL A 13 5.78 2.44 9.53
C VAL A 13 6.74 2.45 8.35
N VAL A 14 7.93 1.88 8.50
CA VAL A 14 8.92 1.77 7.41
C VAL A 14 8.33 0.93 6.26
N GLY A 15 7.66 -0.18 6.58
CA GLY A 15 6.96 -1.00 5.60
C GLY A 15 5.91 -0.20 4.82
N ASN A 16 5.09 0.62 5.50
CA ASN A 16 4.08 1.46 4.84
C ASN A 16 4.70 2.49 3.90
N ILE A 17 5.75 3.20 4.34
CA ILE A 17 6.41 4.23 3.53
C ILE A 17 6.99 3.60 2.26
N THR A 18 7.75 2.50 2.42
CA THR A 18 8.34 1.78 1.29
C THR A 18 7.27 1.19 0.37
N TRP A 19 6.22 0.60 0.93
CA TRP A 19 5.12 0.00 0.15
C TRP A 19 4.37 1.03 -0.68
N VAL A 20 3.93 2.14 -0.07
CA VAL A 20 3.18 3.20 -0.75
C VAL A 20 4.06 3.88 -1.80
N GLY A 21 5.31 4.19 -1.48
CA GLY A 21 6.25 4.74 -2.46
C GLY A 21 6.49 3.81 -3.65
N ALA A 22 6.70 2.52 -3.39
CA ALA A 22 6.93 1.52 -4.44
C ALA A 22 5.73 1.34 -5.35
N ILE A 23 4.50 1.27 -4.80
CA ILE A 23 3.31 1.08 -5.63
C ILE A 23 2.95 2.32 -6.45
N LEU A 24 3.25 3.52 -5.95
CA LEU A 24 3.16 4.75 -6.74
C LEU A 24 4.22 4.79 -7.84
N ALA A 25 5.43 4.30 -7.58
CA ALA A 25 6.46 4.15 -8.60
C ALA A 25 6.03 3.15 -9.70
N VAL A 26 5.36 2.04 -9.36
CA VAL A 26 4.74 1.15 -10.35
C VAL A 26 3.80 1.95 -11.25
N ALA A 27 2.86 2.70 -10.68
CA ALA A 27 1.91 3.48 -11.46
C ALA A 27 2.61 4.50 -12.37
N ALA A 28 3.61 5.23 -11.85
CA ALA A 28 4.38 6.21 -12.61
C ALA A 28 5.09 5.58 -13.82
N VAL A 29 5.71 4.40 -13.64
CA VAL A 29 6.35 3.65 -14.73
C VAL A 29 5.31 3.21 -15.76
N LEU A 30 4.17 2.65 -15.33
CA LEU A 30 3.12 2.22 -16.24
C LEU A 30 2.55 3.39 -17.06
N THR A 31 2.41 4.57 -16.48
CA THR A 31 1.85 5.75 -17.16
C THR A 31 2.89 6.60 -17.90
N GLY A 32 4.18 6.27 -17.77
CA GLY A 32 5.25 7.01 -18.43
C GLY A 32 5.16 6.92 -19.95
N ALA A 33 5.68 7.95 -20.63
CA ALA A 33 5.73 8.02 -22.10
C ALA A 33 7.01 7.40 -22.69
N ALA A 34 8.00 7.06 -21.85
CA ALA A 34 9.26 6.50 -22.28
C ALA A 34 9.19 4.96 -22.41
N GLY A 35 9.69 4.44 -23.54
CA GLY A 35 9.71 3.00 -23.83
C GLY A 35 8.34 2.46 -24.28
N ASP A 36 8.35 1.26 -24.85
CA ASP A 36 7.11 0.58 -25.23
C ASP A 36 6.30 0.11 -24.00
N ALA A 37 5.04 -0.25 -24.23
CA ALA A 37 4.14 -0.66 -23.17
C ALA A 37 4.58 -1.94 -22.43
N LYS A 38 5.21 -2.87 -23.15
CA LYS A 38 5.65 -4.13 -22.58
C LYS A 38 6.82 -3.91 -21.62
N LEU A 39 7.82 -3.13 -22.04
CA LEU A 39 8.97 -2.76 -21.22
C LEU A 39 8.52 -2.04 -19.94
N ARG A 40 7.60 -1.07 -20.04
CA ARG A 40 7.02 -0.39 -18.88
C ARG A 40 6.32 -1.39 -17.95
N GLY A 41 5.59 -2.35 -18.52
CA GLY A 41 4.97 -3.44 -17.77
C GLY A 41 5.98 -4.31 -17.02
N GLU A 42 7.07 -4.72 -17.67
CA GLU A 42 8.14 -5.52 -17.07
C GLU A 42 8.84 -4.79 -15.93
N LEU A 43 9.16 -3.51 -16.12
CA LEU A 43 9.76 -2.65 -15.08
C LEU A 43 8.79 -2.46 -13.90
N GLY A 44 7.52 -2.14 -14.18
CA GLY A 44 6.49 -2.02 -13.16
C GLY A 44 6.28 -3.32 -12.39
N LEU A 45 6.29 -4.47 -13.07
CA LEU A 45 6.13 -5.78 -12.45
C LEU A 45 7.33 -6.12 -11.56
N ARG A 46 8.55 -5.77 -11.98
CA ARG A 46 9.76 -5.94 -11.17
C ARG A 46 9.68 -5.12 -9.88
N ILE A 47 9.30 -3.84 -9.95
CA ILE A 47 9.11 -3.00 -8.76
C ILE A 47 8.02 -3.59 -7.85
N TYR A 48 6.91 -4.04 -8.44
CA TYR A 48 5.82 -4.67 -7.70
C TYR A 48 6.29 -5.91 -6.92
N GLN A 49 6.96 -6.85 -7.59
CA GLN A 49 7.34 -8.13 -7.00
C GLN A 49 8.50 -8.02 -6.01
N HIS A 50 9.48 -7.15 -6.28
CA HIS A 50 10.71 -7.09 -5.49
C HIS A 50 10.71 -6.00 -4.41
N LEU A 51 9.82 -5.01 -4.51
CA LEU A 51 9.76 -3.91 -3.54
C LEU A 51 8.37 -3.76 -2.94
N ALA A 52 7.33 -3.60 -3.75
CA ALA A 52 6.00 -3.30 -3.24
C ALA A 52 5.41 -4.46 -2.42
N VAL A 53 5.47 -5.71 -2.93
CA VAL A 53 4.93 -6.90 -2.25
C VAL A 53 5.69 -7.21 -0.94
N PRO A 54 7.03 -7.28 -0.89
CA PRO A 54 7.73 -7.53 0.37
C PRO A 54 7.47 -6.45 1.42
N ALA A 55 7.43 -5.16 1.03
CA ALA A 55 7.13 -4.06 1.93
C ALA A 55 5.67 -4.11 2.44
N PHE A 56 4.72 -4.44 1.56
CA PHE A 56 3.34 -4.71 1.92
C PHE A 56 3.23 -5.82 2.96
N VAL A 57 3.84 -6.98 2.70
CA VAL A 57 3.79 -8.14 3.61
C VAL A 57 4.38 -7.78 4.98
N LEU A 58 5.55 -7.12 5.00
CA LEU A 58 6.16 -6.65 6.25
C LEU A 58 5.21 -5.74 7.03
N SER A 59 4.65 -4.73 6.37
CA SER A 59 3.75 -3.78 7.01
C SER A 59 2.46 -4.44 7.49
N PHE A 60 1.84 -5.26 6.65
CA PHE A 60 0.59 -5.95 6.94
C PHE A 60 0.74 -6.89 8.12
N VAL A 61 1.77 -7.73 8.14
CA VAL A 61 2.04 -8.64 9.26
C VAL A 61 2.26 -7.86 10.55
N CYS A 62 3.08 -6.80 10.54
CA CYS A 62 3.30 -6.00 11.75
C CYS A 62 2.02 -5.30 12.23
N GLY A 63 1.21 -4.77 11.31
CA GLY A 63 -0.06 -4.13 11.62
C GLY A 63 -1.09 -5.11 12.19
N ALA A 64 -1.23 -6.28 11.57
CA ALA A 64 -2.12 -7.35 11.99
C ALA A 64 -1.72 -7.93 13.35
N THR A 65 -0.41 -8.17 13.58
CA THR A 65 0.10 -8.63 14.87
C THR A 65 -0.22 -7.62 15.96
N ARG A 66 0.01 -6.32 15.73
CA ARG A 66 -0.34 -5.28 16.72
C ARG A 66 -1.84 -5.26 17.03
N LEU A 67 -2.67 -5.40 16.01
CA LEU A 67 -4.13 -5.46 16.17
C LEU A 67 -4.55 -6.68 17.01
N ALA A 68 -3.91 -7.84 16.80
CA ALA A 68 -4.20 -9.07 17.52
C ALA A 68 -3.73 -9.04 18.99
N MET A 69 -2.68 -8.27 19.31
CA MET A 69 -2.17 -8.17 20.69
C MET A 69 -3.11 -7.43 21.65
N ASP A 70 -4.02 -6.58 21.15
CA ASP A 70 -4.97 -5.85 21.98
C ASP A 70 -6.25 -5.47 21.20
N THR A 71 -7.07 -6.48 20.91
CA THR A 71 -8.30 -6.29 20.12
C THR A 71 -9.30 -5.35 20.80
N SER A 72 -9.38 -5.36 22.13
CA SER A 72 -10.27 -4.47 22.89
C SER A 72 -9.86 -3.00 22.71
N TYR A 73 -8.57 -2.69 22.85
CA TYR A 73 -8.06 -1.34 22.63
C TYR A 73 -8.37 -0.86 21.22
N TYR A 74 -8.07 -1.66 20.19
CA TYR A 74 -8.20 -1.21 18.80
C TYR A 74 -9.65 -1.19 18.29
N PHE A 75 -10.52 -2.13 18.65
CA PHE A 75 -11.89 -2.18 18.10
C PHE A 75 -12.93 -1.47 18.97
N VAL A 76 -12.73 -1.40 20.29
CA VAL A 76 -13.73 -0.87 21.24
C VAL A 76 -13.31 0.51 21.74
N GLN A 77 -12.08 0.66 22.19
CA GLN A 77 -11.64 1.90 22.84
C GLN A 77 -11.25 3.00 21.84
N THR A 78 -10.94 2.60 20.61
CA THR A 78 -10.31 3.42 19.57
C THR A 78 -11.19 3.51 18.32
N HIS A 79 -12.20 4.38 18.33
CA HIS A 79 -13.24 4.42 17.29
C HIS A 79 -12.72 4.78 15.88
N TRP A 80 -11.60 5.52 15.78
CA TRP A 80 -10.98 5.84 14.48
C TRP A 80 -10.44 4.61 13.74
N MET A 81 -10.27 3.47 14.40
CA MET A 81 -9.88 2.22 13.75
C MET A 81 -10.95 1.72 12.77
N HIS A 82 -12.23 2.00 13.02
CA HIS A 82 -13.32 1.65 12.10
C HIS A 82 -13.26 2.43 10.78
N ALA A 83 -12.67 3.63 10.76
CA ALA A 83 -12.40 4.36 9.53
C ALA A 83 -11.07 3.94 8.88
N LYS A 84 -10.05 3.72 9.71
CA LYS A 84 -8.70 3.37 9.23
C LYS A 84 -8.62 2.00 8.56
N LEU A 85 -9.25 0.97 9.13
CA LEU A 85 -9.15 -0.39 8.60
C LEU A 85 -9.79 -0.54 7.21
N PRO A 86 -11.01 -0.02 6.95
CA PRO A 86 -11.54 0.01 5.59
C PRO A 86 -10.66 0.79 4.61
N ALA A 87 -10.10 1.94 5.02
CA ALA A 87 -9.17 2.69 4.18
C ALA A 87 -7.93 1.86 3.83
N ALA A 88 -7.35 1.14 4.79
CA ALA A 88 -6.24 0.23 4.55
C ALA A 88 -6.62 -0.90 3.58
N LEU A 89 -7.80 -1.52 3.74
CA LEU A 89 -8.29 -2.56 2.84
C LEU A 89 -8.47 -2.05 1.40
N VAL A 90 -8.98 -0.82 1.22
CA VAL A 90 -9.06 -0.17 -0.09
C VAL A 90 -7.68 -0.01 -0.72
N VAL A 91 -6.69 0.47 0.04
CA VAL A 91 -5.30 0.61 -0.44
C VAL A 91 -4.72 -0.75 -0.86
N ILE A 92 -4.97 -1.83 -0.10
CA ILE A 92 -4.55 -3.19 -0.45
C ILE A 92 -5.18 -3.65 -1.77
N GLY A 93 -6.48 -3.41 -1.94
CA GLY A 93 -7.19 -3.74 -3.18
C GLY A 93 -6.58 -3.01 -4.38
N LEU A 94 -6.38 -1.69 -4.28
CA LEU A 94 -5.80 -0.88 -5.34
C LEU A 94 -4.34 -1.28 -5.65
N HIS A 95 -3.58 -1.68 -4.63
CA HIS A 95 -2.22 -2.21 -4.79
C HIS A 95 -2.21 -3.46 -5.69
N HIS A 96 -3.12 -4.42 -5.46
CA HIS A 96 -3.21 -5.61 -6.31
C HIS A 96 -3.75 -5.30 -7.72
N VAL A 97 -4.65 -4.32 -7.87
CA VAL A 97 -5.11 -3.86 -9.19
C VAL A 97 -3.94 -3.30 -10.02
N LEU A 98 -3.08 -2.47 -9.42
CA LEU A 98 -1.88 -1.95 -10.09
C LEU A 98 -0.89 -3.06 -10.43
N GLY A 99 -0.65 -4.01 -9.52
CA GLY A 99 0.21 -5.18 -9.77
C GLY A 99 -0.31 -6.07 -10.89
N ALA A 100 -1.61 -6.37 -10.90
CA ALA A 100 -2.25 -7.13 -11.97
C ALA A 100 -2.12 -6.42 -13.31
N ARG A 101 -2.19 -5.09 -13.32
CA ARG A 101 -2.01 -4.31 -14.55
C ARG A 101 -0.58 -4.32 -15.06
N ALA A 102 0.41 -4.15 -14.19
CA ALA A 102 1.82 -4.29 -14.55
C ALA A 102 2.07 -5.66 -15.19
N LYS A 103 1.49 -6.71 -14.60
CA LYS A 103 1.56 -8.08 -15.13
C LYS A 103 0.93 -8.22 -16.52
N LYS A 104 -0.24 -7.63 -16.78
CA LYS A 104 -0.89 -7.64 -18.09
C LYS A 104 -0.06 -6.91 -19.15
N MET A 105 0.49 -5.74 -18.81
CA MET A 105 1.37 -4.98 -19.69
C MET A 105 2.67 -5.75 -19.99
N ALA A 106 3.30 -6.35 -18.99
CA ALA A 106 4.52 -7.14 -19.16
C ALA A 106 4.33 -8.33 -20.12
N ARG A 107 3.11 -8.86 -20.19
CA ARG A 107 2.73 -9.95 -21.11
C ARG A 107 2.32 -9.48 -22.50
N GLY A 108 2.23 -8.17 -22.73
CA GLY A 108 1.70 -7.60 -23.97
C GLY A 108 0.19 -7.76 -24.14
N GLU A 109 -0.55 -8.13 -23.08
CA GLU A 109 -2.00 -8.29 -23.12
C GLU A 109 -2.74 -6.94 -23.23
N VAL A 110 -2.09 -5.85 -22.79
CA VAL A 110 -2.60 -4.47 -22.91
C VAL A 110 -1.45 -3.51 -23.24
N GLN A 111 -1.69 -2.56 -24.13
CA GLN A 111 -0.70 -1.55 -24.54
C GLN A 111 -0.82 -0.23 -23.75
N GLU A 112 -1.93 -0.04 -23.03
CA GLU A 112 -2.24 1.22 -22.36
C GLU A 112 -2.28 1.15 -20.83
N ALA A 113 -1.78 2.25 -20.25
CA ALA A 113 -1.87 2.67 -18.85
C ALA A 113 -3.27 2.62 -18.25
N GLY A 114 -4.30 2.87 -19.08
CA GLY A 114 -5.70 3.09 -18.71
C GLY A 114 -5.85 3.86 -17.38
N PRO A 115 -6.75 3.44 -16.45
CA PRO A 115 -6.92 4.17 -15.19
C PRO A 115 -5.76 4.10 -14.18
N ALA A 116 -4.55 3.62 -14.52
CA ALA A 116 -3.46 3.48 -13.54
C ALA A 116 -3.14 4.78 -12.77
N ALA A 117 -3.12 5.93 -13.45
CA ALA A 117 -2.91 7.22 -12.80
C ALA A 117 -4.04 7.56 -11.81
N LYS A 118 -5.30 7.36 -12.20
CA LYS A 118 -6.46 7.62 -11.34
C LYS A 118 -6.45 6.69 -10.12
N ILE A 119 -6.14 5.41 -10.33
CA ILE A 119 -6.00 4.41 -9.26
C ILE A 119 -4.91 4.83 -8.29
N ALA A 120 -3.75 5.27 -8.78
CA ALA A 120 -2.65 5.74 -7.95
C ALA A 120 -3.02 6.98 -7.13
N ALA A 121 -3.75 7.94 -7.73
CA ALA A 121 -4.24 9.11 -7.01
C ALA A 121 -5.21 8.72 -5.88
N VAL A 122 -6.19 7.85 -6.16
CA VAL A 122 -7.12 7.35 -5.13
C VAL A 122 -6.38 6.57 -4.05
N LEU A 123 -5.42 5.73 -4.43
CA LEU A 123 -4.56 5.01 -3.49
C LEU A 123 -3.80 5.97 -2.58
N ALA A 124 -3.13 6.99 -3.14
CA ALA A 124 -2.37 7.97 -2.38
C ALA A 124 -3.25 8.75 -1.40
N LEU A 125 -4.42 9.23 -1.85
CA LEU A 125 -5.38 9.94 -1.01
C LEU A 125 -5.91 9.04 0.12
N THR A 126 -6.23 7.79 -0.18
CA THR A 126 -6.73 6.84 0.81
C THR A 126 -5.64 6.44 1.82
N ALA A 127 -4.40 6.27 1.36
CA ALA A 127 -3.25 6.01 2.22
C ALA A 127 -2.95 7.19 3.15
N ALA A 128 -3.03 8.43 2.63
CA ALA A 128 -2.90 9.65 3.42
C ALA A 128 -4.01 9.75 4.48
N LEU A 129 -5.26 9.41 4.12
CA LEU A 129 -6.38 9.36 5.07
C LEU A 129 -6.16 8.31 6.17
N ALA A 130 -5.70 7.12 5.82
CA ALA A 130 -5.37 6.07 6.80
C ALA A 130 -4.23 6.48 7.76
N ALA A 131 -3.24 7.23 7.24
CA ALA A 131 -2.15 7.80 8.04
C ALA A 131 -2.65 8.94 8.94
N PHE A 132 -3.52 9.82 8.43
CA PHE A 132 -4.14 10.91 9.18
C PHE A 132 -4.86 10.38 10.43
N PHE A 133 -5.70 9.35 10.29
CA PHE A 133 -6.38 8.73 11.43
C PHE A 133 -5.42 8.06 12.43
N ALA A 134 -4.19 7.71 12.03
CA ALA A 134 -3.19 7.19 12.95
C ALA A 134 -2.60 8.28 13.86
N ILE A 135 -2.59 9.54 13.40
CA ILE A 135 -2.01 10.69 14.10
C ILE A 135 -3.11 11.42 14.88
N VAL A 136 -4.20 11.74 14.20
CA VAL A 136 -5.35 12.44 14.77
C VAL A 136 -6.20 11.42 15.51
N LYS A 137 -5.90 11.28 16.80
CA LYS A 137 -6.81 10.67 17.77
C LYS A 137 -8.01 11.60 17.89
N LEU A 138 -9.00 11.43 17.01
CA LEU A 138 -10.24 12.20 17.10
C LEU A 138 -10.76 12.06 18.55
N PRO A 139 -10.98 13.18 19.27
CA PRO A 139 -11.55 13.13 20.60
C PRO A 139 -12.92 12.45 20.52
N ARG A 140 -13.25 11.71 21.58
CA ARG A 140 -14.55 11.05 21.73
C ARG A 140 -15.67 12.10 21.77
#